data_AF-A0A392R9C8-F1
#
_entry.id   AF-A0A392R9C8-F1
#
_cell.length_a   1.000
_cell.length_b   1.000
_cell.length_c   1.000
_cell.angle_alpha   90.00
_cell.angle_beta   90.00
_cell.angle_gamma   90.00
#
_symmetry.space_group_name_H-M   'P 1'
#
loop_
_entity.id
_entity.type
_entity.pdbx_description
1 polymer ?
#
loop_
_entity_poly.entity_id
_entity_poly.type
_entity_poly.pdbx_seq_one_letter_code
_entity_poly.pdbx_strand_id
1 'polypeptide(L)' 'LTSFDASKKTSIKLADSRKLVAEGTGNIVVRSKNGGKVIIEDVLYVPEMNCNLMSIGQLVEKGFSVTTEGDSLKLFDT' A
#
# COMPACT_ATOMS: atom_id res chain seq x y z
N LEU A 1 6.28 1.90 -9.07
CA LEU A 1 4.94 1.45 -9.49
C LEU A 1 5.04 0.72 -10.82
N THR A 2 4.20 -0.27 -11.04
CA THR A 2 3.93 -0.86 -12.36
C THR A 2 2.44 -0.67 -12.69
N SER A 3 2.06 -0.71 -13.96
CA SER A 3 0.65 -0.59 -14.39
C SER A 3 -0.06 0.66 -13.84
N PHE A 4 0.58 1.82 -13.93
CA PHE A 4 0.02 3.07 -13.44
C PHE A 4 -1.11 3.57 -14.32
N ASP A 5 -2.23 3.92 -13.71
CA ASP A 5 -3.43 4.46 -14.32
C ASP A 5 -3.74 5.84 -13.72
N ALA A 6 -3.42 6.88 -14.50
CA ALA A 6 -3.66 8.28 -14.14
C ALA A 6 -5.14 8.69 -14.25
N SER A 7 -5.98 7.87 -14.90
CA SER A 7 -7.42 8.15 -15.02
C SER A 7 -8.16 7.90 -13.71
N LYS A 8 -7.60 7.04 -12.82
CA LYS A 8 -8.12 6.73 -11.48
C LYS A 8 -7.78 7.81 -10.44
N LYS A 9 -7.88 9.09 -10.81
CA LYS A 9 -7.64 10.20 -9.88
C LYS A 9 -8.76 10.28 -8.85
N THR A 10 -8.42 10.39 -7.56
CA THR A 10 -9.43 10.44 -6.49
C THR A 10 -9.00 11.33 -5.32
N SER A 11 -9.97 11.85 -4.57
CA SER A 11 -9.69 12.58 -3.32
C SER A 11 -9.77 11.63 -2.14
N ILE A 12 -8.75 11.68 -1.29
CA ILE A 12 -8.70 10.92 -0.03
C ILE A 12 -8.82 11.85 1.17
N LYS A 13 -9.39 11.36 2.26
CA LYS A 13 -9.45 12.07 3.53
C LYS A 13 -8.51 11.39 4.53
N LEU A 14 -7.61 12.16 5.12
CA LEU A 14 -6.71 11.70 6.17
C LEU A 14 -7.40 11.76 7.54
N ALA A 15 -6.79 11.11 8.54
CA ALA A 15 -7.31 11.09 9.92
C ALA A 15 -7.41 12.49 10.54
N ASP A 16 -6.49 13.40 10.18
CA ASP A 16 -6.50 14.81 10.58
C ASP A 16 -7.52 15.67 9.80
N SER A 17 -8.40 15.03 9.04
CA SER A 17 -9.41 15.64 8.17
C SER A 17 -8.91 16.44 6.98
N ARG A 18 -7.60 16.49 6.72
CA ARG A 18 -7.08 17.03 5.46
C ARG A 18 -7.54 16.17 4.29
N LYS A 19 -7.76 16.81 3.15
CA LYS A 19 -8.07 16.14 1.89
C LYS A 19 -6.87 16.23 0.97
N LEU A 20 -6.36 15.09 0.55
CA LEU A 20 -5.29 15.01 -0.45
C LEU A 20 -5.85 14.43 -1.75
N VAL A 21 -5.08 14.56 -2.82
CA VAL A 21 -5.41 13.99 -4.12
C VAL A 21 -4.47 12.82 -4.42
N ALA A 22 -5.05 11.64 -4.61
CA ALA A 22 -4.36 10.56 -5.28
C ALA A 22 -4.36 10.85 -6.79
N GLU A 23 -3.18 10.96 -7.38
CA GLU A 23 -3.01 11.30 -8.80
C GLU A 23 -3.24 10.13 -9.74
N GLY A 24 -3.40 8.94 -9.19
CA GLY A 24 -3.74 7.74 -9.93
C GLY A 24 -3.54 6.51 -9.04
N THR A 25 -3.63 5.35 -9.68
CA THR A 25 -3.51 4.06 -9.04
C THR A 25 -2.48 3.22 -9.78
N GLY A 26 -1.74 2.37 -9.09
CA GLY A 26 -1.03 1.28 -9.75
C GLY A 26 -0.47 0.27 -8.77
N ASN A 27 0.33 -0.64 -9.29
CA ASN A 27 0.77 -1.81 -8.53
C ASN A 27 2.15 -1.58 -7.92
N ILE A 28 2.37 -2.12 -6.73
CA ILE A 28 3.66 -2.14 -6.05
C ILE A 28 4.19 -3.57 -6.04
N VAL A 29 5.44 -3.74 -6.45
CA VAL A 29 6.15 -5.02 -6.35
C VAL A 29 7.02 -4.99 -5.10
N VAL A 30 6.70 -5.84 -4.13
CA VAL A 30 7.51 -6.07 -2.94
C VAL A 30 8.39 -7.28 -3.19
N ARG A 31 9.71 -7.10 -3.04
CA ARG A 31 10.67 -8.18 -3.19
C ARG A 31 11.19 -8.59 -1.82
N SER A 32 11.03 -9.86 -1.48
CA SER A 32 11.59 -10.42 -0.25
C SER A 32 13.09 -10.70 -0.43
N LYS A 33 13.81 -10.79 0.70
CA LYS A 33 15.25 -11.07 0.71
C LYS A 33 15.60 -12.43 0.09
N ASN A 34 14.68 -13.39 0.10
CA ASN A 34 14.85 -14.71 -0.52
C ASN A 34 14.50 -14.71 -2.03
N GLY A 35 14.25 -13.56 -2.65
CA GLY A 35 13.99 -13.42 -4.08
C GLY A 35 12.52 -13.58 -4.50
N GLY A 36 11.64 -13.93 -3.56
CA GLY A 36 10.19 -13.93 -3.75
C GLY A 36 9.66 -12.54 -4.13
N LYS A 37 8.53 -12.53 -4.84
CA LYS A 37 7.86 -11.32 -5.28
C LYS A 37 6.40 -11.38 -4.89
N VAL A 38 5.92 -10.34 -4.23
CA VAL A 38 4.51 -10.11 -3.93
C VAL A 38 4.08 -8.85 -4.67
N ILE A 39 2.92 -8.90 -5.31
CA ILE A 39 2.33 -7.73 -5.98
C ILE A 39 1.18 -7.23 -5.13
N ILE A 40 1.25 -5.97 -4.72
CA ILE A 40 0.14 -5.27 -4.09
C ILE A 40 -0.54 -4.44 -5.17
N GLU A 41 -1.75 -4.85 -5.52
CA GLU A 41 -2.55 -4.24 -6.57
C GLU A 41 -3.36 -3.03 -6.07
N ASP A 42 -3.67 -2.14 -7.01
CA ASP A 42 -4.54 -0.97 -6.81
C ASP A 42 -4.09 -0.01 -5.68
N VAL A 43 -2.79 0.30 -5.63
CA VAL A 43 -2.22 1.25 -4.65
C VAL A 43 -2.35 2.68 -5.14
N LEU A 44 -2.85 3.57 -4.27
CA LEU A 44 -2.99 5.00 -4.55
C LEU A 44 -1.62 5.69 -4.60
N TYR A 45 -1.38 6.47 -5.65
CA TYR A 45 -0.21 7.35 -5.75
C TYR A 45 -0.58 8.76 -5.26
N VAL A 46 -0.01 9.18 -4.13
CA VAL A 46 -0.33 10.46 -3.48
C VAL A 46 0.97 11.25 -3.27
N PRO A 47 1.38 12.11 -4.23
CA PRO A 47 2.68 12.81 -4.17
C PRO A 47 2.84 13.74 -2.97
N GLU A 48 1.74 14.26 -2.44
CA GLU A 48 1.74 15.16 -1.29
C GLU A 48 2.05 14.44 0.04
N MET A 49 2.04 13.11 0.07
CA MET A 49 2.47 12.34 1.23
C MET A 49 3.99 12.19 1.26
N ASN A 50 4.60 12.60 2.38
CA ASN A 50 6.06 12.51 2.58
C ASN A 50 6.55 11.07 2.79
N CYS A 51 5.66 10.10 2.99
CA CYS A 51 5.99 8.71 3.18
C CYS A 51 4.90 7.80 2.60
N ASN A 52 5.27 6.56 2.33
CA ASN A 52 4.31 5.53 1.95
C ASN A 52 3.51 5.10 3.17
N LEU A 53 2.20 4.93 3.01
CA LEU A 53 1.33 4.40 4.05
C LEU A 53 0.76 3.07 3.60
N MET A 54 0.84 2.08 4.48
CA MET A 54 0.32 0.74 4.25
C MET A 54 -0.66 0.40 5.36
N SER A 55 -1.92 0.18 5.00
CA SER A 55 -2.96 -0.20 5.97
C SER A 55 -2.85 -1.69 6.29
N ILE A 56 -2.53 -2.01 7.54
CA ILE A 56 -2.52 -3.39 8.04
C ILE A 56 -3.89 -4.05 7.84
N GLY A 57 -4.97 -3.31 8.13
CA GLY A 57 -6.33 -3.82 7.95
C GLY A 57 -6.63 -4.21 6.50
N GLN A 58 -6.18 -3.41 5.52
CA GLN A 58 -6.38 -3.75 4.10
C GLN A 58 -5.54 -4.95 3.66
N LEU A 59 -4.34 -5.14 4.21
CA LEU A 59 -3.55 -6.34 3.94
C LEU A 59 -4.26 -7.59 4.48
N VAL A 60 -4.82 -7.51 5.69
CA VAL A 60 -5.61 -8.60 6.26
C VAL A 60 -6.86 -8.89 5.43
N GLU A 61 -7.57 -7.86 4.96
CA GLU A 61 -8.72 -8.01 4.04
C GLU A 61 -8.34 -8.68 2.71
N LYS A 62 -7.11 -8.49 2.24
CA LYS A 62 -6.55 -9.15 1.05
C LYS A 62 -6.02 -10.56 1.32
N GLY A 63 -6.16 -11.09 2.53
CA GLY A 63 -5.80 -12.47 2.88
C GLY A 63 -4.38 -12.63 3.42
N PHE A 64 -3.64 -11.54 3.66
CA PHE A 64 -2.33 -11.64 4.30
C PHE A 64 -2.48 -11.86 5.80
N SER A 65 -1.61 -12.71 6.35
CA SER A 65 -1.44 -12.82 7.80
C SER A 65 -0.37 -11.86 8.28
N VAL A 66 -0.63 -11.19 9.40
CA VAL A 66 0.28 -10.19 9.98
C VAL A 66 0.59 -10.59 11.41
N THR A 67 1.87 -10.68 11.75
CA THR A 67 2.32 -10.80 13.13
C THR A 67 3.23 -9.63 13.51
N THR A 68 3.15 -9.26 14.79
CA THR A 68 4.03 -8.24 15.38
C THR A 68 4.88 -8.93 16.44
N GLU A 69 6.18 -8.68 16.41
CA GLU A 69 7.15 -9.24 17.37
C GLU A 69 8.18 -8.15 17.70
N GLY A 70 8.11 -7.63 18.93
CA GLY A 70 8.86 -6.44 19.32
C GLY A 70 8.55 -5.26 18.39
N ASP A 71 9.60 -4.66 17.83
CA ASP A 71 9.48 -3.53 16.90
C ASP A 71 9.36 -3.96 15.43
N SER A 72 9.15 -5.25 15.17
CA SER A 72 9.05 -5.81 13.81
C SER A 72 7.62 -6.22 13.46
N LEU A 73 7.22 -5.90 12.22
CA LEU A 73 6.02 -6.43 11.59
C LEU A 73 6.42 -7.44 10.52
N LYS A 74 5.81 -8.63 10.58
CA LYS A 74 6.01 -9.70 9.58
C LYS A 74 4.71 -9.92 8.83
N LEU A 75 4.80 -9.91 7.51
CA LEU A 75 3.69 -10.20 6.60
C LEU A 75 3.91 -11.59 6.00
N PHE A 76 2.89 -12.42 6.04
CA PHE A 76 2.89 -13.76 5.47
C PHE A 76 1.82 -13.83 4.39
N ASP A 77 2.23 -14.33 3.24
CA ASP A 77 1.32 -14.78 2.19
C ASP A 77 0.84 -16.20 2.55
N THR A 78 -0.43 -16.51 2.26
CA THR A 78 -1.02 -17.81 2.62
C THR A 78 -0.73 -18.85 1.54
#